data_AF-E8U363-F1
#
_entry.id   AF-E8U363-F1
#
_cell.length_a   1.000
_cell.length_b   1.000
_cell.length_c   1.000
_cell.angle_alpha   90.00
_cell.angle_beta   90.00
_cell.angle_gamma   90.00
#
_symmetry.space_group_name_H-M   'P 1'
#
loop_
_entity.id
_entity.type
_entity.pdbx_description
1 polymer ?
#
loop_
_entity_poly.entity_id
_entity_poly.type
_entity_poly.pdbx_seq_one_letter_code
_entity_poly.pdbx_strand_id
1 'polypeptide(L)'
;MAFKNLWARCRTLGALAFSLSVAQAGAAVQYRVTDEHHLSVTLNGRPVVTVDFQKGTPAALFRAAPGETFPRLNVGDSVMLEAVADLDRNGTPDALIATVDPTANGGLPMYTVVTYAGGRVQVAAGVPGWETAVLETLAGRPVIRIRHEAEGAQVLYAYQGGKLSVAAKQTIPELFAQPSVRGADFRQDDRDRVFRVNLGGSSAAETMTCAYWSRWAMVRCGVQDAQGRTLLPDDVGCSRFGVLSTRTHGYLDLVCDADKVVRWNGARYVLPDR
;
A
#
# COMPACT_ATOMS: atom_id res chain seq x y z
N MET A 1 38.94 -23.19 66.09
CA MET A 1 38.48 -23.72 67.39
C MET A 1 37.20 -22.99 67.79
N ALA A 2 36.15 -23.76 68.14
CA ALA A 2 34.97 -23.42 68.95
C ALA A 2 33.93 -22.37 68.47
N PHE A 3 32.88 -22.89 67.79
CA PHE A 3 31.44 -22.86 68.17
C PHE A 3 30.94 -21.90 69.28
N LYS A 4 29.85 -21.13 69.00
CA LYS A 4 28.45 -21.26 69.52
C LYS A 4 27.65 -19.94 69.62
N ASN A 5 26.31 -20.10 69.57
CA ASN A 5 25.17 -19.24 69.98
C ASN A 5 24.53 -18.39 68.85
N LEU A 6 23.32 -18.67 68.33
CA LEU A 6 21.95 -18.90 68.85
C LEU A 6 21.27 -17.69 69.55
N TRP A 7 20.16 -17.23 68.92
CA TRP A 7 18.97 -16.52 69.46
C TRP A 7 19.12 -15.00 69.74
N ALA A 8 18.19 -14.08 69.49
CA ALA A 8 16.78 -14.13 69.09
C ALA A 8 16.23 -12.70 68.78
N ARG A 9 15.08 -12.65 68.07
CA ARG A 9 14.01 -11.60 68.02
C ARG A 9 14.32 -10.25 67.37
N CYS A 10 13.54 -9.84 66.36
CA CYS A 10 12.32 -9.05 66.57
C CYS A 10 11.51 -8.83 65.27
N ARG A 11 10.19 -8.69 65.44
CA ARG A 11 9.15 -8.57 64.42
C ARG A 11 9.14 -7.18 63.77
N THR A 12 8.94 -7.12 62.45
CA THR A 12 8.01 -6.14 61.87
C THR A 12 7.48 -6.67 60.52
N LEU A 13 6.18 -6.93 60.49
CA LEU A 13 5.39 -7.16 59.28
C LEU A 13 5.36 -5.86 58.47
N GLY A 14 6.12 -5.80 57.38
CA GLY A 14 5.86 -4.86 56.29
C GLY A 14 4.94 -5.54 55.29
N ALA A 15 3.65 -5.22 55.34
CA ALA A 15 2.71 -5.63 54.30
C ALA A 15 3.14 -4.96 52.98
N LEU A 16 3.79 -5.73 52.10
CA LEU A 16 3.93 -5.38 50.70
C LEU A 16 2.53 -5.41 50.08
N ALA A 17 1.91 -4.24 50.00
CA ALA A 17 0.79 -4.02 49.12
C ALA A 17 1.30 -4.17 47.69
N PHE A 18 1.20 -5.38 47.14
CA PHE A 18 1.20 -5.57 45.69
C PHE A 18 -0.06 -4.88 45.16
N SER A 19 0.09 -3.62 44.76
CA SER A 19 -0.81 -3.02 43.80
C SER A 19 -0.64 -3.78 42.48
N LEU A 20 -1.41 -4.85 42.33
CA LEU A 20 -1.73 -5.43 41.04
C LEU A 20 -2.48 -4.36 40.26
N SER A 21 -1.73 -3.59 39.47
CA SER A 21 -2.30 -2.85 38.35
C SER A 21 -2.83 -3.92 37.39
N VAL A 22 -4.11 -4.26 37.53
CA VAL A 22 -4.85 -4.94 36.47
C VAL A 22 -4.83 -3.96 35.31
N ALA A 23 -3.92 -4.17 34.35
CA ALA A 23 -4.08 -3.62 33.03
C ALA A 23 -5.43 -4.15 32.54
N GLN A 24 -6.44 -3.29 32.56
CA GLN A 24 -7.68 -3.55 31.86
C GLN A 24 -7.26 -3.75 30.40
N ALA A 25 -7.21 -5.01 29.98
CA ALA A 25 -7.09 -5.35 28.57
C ALA A 25 -8.33 -4.78 27.92
N GLY A 26 -8.22 -3.55 27.40
CA GLY A 26 -9.25 -2.91 26.60
C GLY A 26 -9.66 -3.89 25.53
N ALA A 27 -10.97 -4.01 25.30
CA ALA A 27 -11.48 -5.02 24.40
C ALA A 27 -10.80 -4.89 23.03
N ALA A 28 -10.07 -5.92 22.61
CA ALA A 28 -9.24 -5.85 21.42
C ALA A 28 -10.13 -6.07 20.19
N VAL A 29 -10.36 -5.01 19.44
CA VAL A 29 -10.98 -5.07 18.11
C VAL A 29 -9.95 -5.60 17.11
N GLN A 30 -10.34 -6.57 16.30
CA GLN A 30 -9.49 -7.12 15.24
C GLN A 30 -10.26 -7.24 13.94
N TYR A 31 -9.55 -7.14 12.83
CA TYR A 31 -10.09 -7.25 11.48
C TYR A 31 -9.39 -8.39 10.74
N ARG A 32 -10.15 -9.16 9.98
CA ARG A 32 -9.62 -10.26 9.17
C ARG A 32 -10.44 -10.44 7.91
N VAL A 33 -9.78 -10.45 6.75
CA VAL A 33 -10.40 -10.92 5.51
C VAL A 33 -10.56 -12.43 5.60
N THR A 34 -11.79 -12.94 5.48
CA THR A 34 -12.10 -14.37 5.62
C THR A 34 -12.18 -15.09 4.27
N ASP A 35 -12.54 -14.37 3.22
CA ASP A 35 -12.50 -14.79 1.82
C ASP A 35 -12.45 -13.54 0.93
N GLU A 36 -12.55 -13.70 -0.39
CA GLU A 36 -12.44 -12.60 -1.36
C GLU A 36 -13.49 -11.50 -1.18
N HIS A 37 -14.59 -11.72 -0.45
CA HIS A 37 -15.66 -10.72 -0.31
C HIS A 37 -15.88 -10.26 1.13
N HIS A 38 -15.37 -10.98 2.12
CA HIS A 38 -15.78 -10.80 3.51
C HIS A 38 -14.66 -10.29 4.42
N LEU A 39 -14.97 -9.27 5.21
CA LEU A 39 -14.17 -8.79 6.32
C LEU A 39 -14.87 -9.10 7.65
N SER A 40 -14.28 -9.97 8.46
CA SER A 40 -14.73 -10.25 9.81
C SER A 40 -14.12 -9.27 10.81
N VAL A 41 -14.97 -8.71 11.67
CA VAL A 41 -14.59 -7.92 12.84
C VAL A 41 -14.79 -8.80 14.07
N THR A 42 -13.76 -8.92 14.90
CA THR A 42 -13.85 -9.60 16.19
C THR A 42 -13.62 -8.65 17.35
N LEU A 43 -14.30 -8.89 18.47
CA LEU A 43 -14.09 -8.21 19.74
C LEU A 43 -13.66 -9.27 20.75
N ASN A 44 -12.44 -9.15 21.28
CA ASN A 44 -11.86 -10.16 22.19
C ASN A 44 -11.86 -11.57 21.57
N GLY A 45 -11.52 -11.65 20.28
CA GLY A 45 -11.46 -12.91 19.53
C GLY A 45 -12.82 -13.53 19.18
N ARG A 46 -13.95 -12.88 19.54
CA ARG A 46 -15.29 -13.32 19.15
C ARG A 46 -15.77 -12.51 17.95
N PRO A 47 -16.20 -13.15 16.84
CA PRO A 47 -16.81 -12.44 15.73
C PRO A 47 -18.02 -11.63 16.20
N VAL A 48 -18.04 -10.33 15.87
CA VAL A 48 -19.14 -9.42 16.19
C VAL A 48 -19.85 -8.92 14.94
N VAL A 49 -19.13 -8.77 13.83
CA VAL A 49 -19.68 -8.33 12.54
C VAL A 49 -18.91 -9.02 11.40
N THR A 50 -19.61 -9.32 10.31
CA THR A 50 -19.00 -9.63 9.01
C THR A 50 -19.51 -8.60 8.02
N VAL A 51 -18.60 -7.94 7.32
CA VAL A 51 -18.89 -7.00 6.24
C VAL A 51 -18.71 -7.72 4.92
N ASP A 52 -19.72 -7.65 4.06
CA ASP A 52 -19.72 -8.23 2.71
C ASP A 52 -19.56 -7.11 1.67
N PHE A 53 -18.58 -7.28 0.79
CA PHE A 53 -18.20 -6.33 -0.26
C PHE A 53 -18.63 -6.75 -1.66
N GLN A 54 -19.50 -7.75 -1.81
CA GLN A 54 -19.99 -8.16 -3.13
C GLN A 54 -20.71 -7.02 -3.88
N LYS A 55 -20.46 -6.94 -5.18
CA LYS A 55 -21.09 -5.97 -6.09
C LYS A 55 -22.61 -6.21 -6.15
N GLY A 56 -23.37 -5.15 -5.91
CA GLY A 56 -24.84 -5.21 -5.91
C GLY A 56 -25.45 -5.71 -4.61
N THR A 57 -24.63 -6.03 -3.60
CA THR A 57 -25.11 -6.31 -2.24
C THR A 57 -25.82 -5.06 -1.70
N PRO A 58 -27.12 -5.15 -1.38
CA PRO A 58 -27.82 -4.06 -0.71
C PRO A 58 -27.09 -3.73 0.59
N ALA A 59 -27.20 -2.49 1.07
CA ALA A 59 -26.76 -2.07 2.40
C ALA A 59 -27.39 -2.85 3.59
N ALA A 60 -28.04 -3.98 3.33
CA ALA A 60 -28.85 -4.77 4.24
C ALA A 60 -28.09 -5.89 4.98
N LEU A 61 -26.77 -6.06 4.79
CA LEU A 61 -25.98 -6.99 5.63
C LEU A 61 -25.47 -6.36 6.93
N PHE A 62 -25.70 -5.06 7.12
CA PHE A 62 -25.54 -4.40 8.41
C PHE A 62 -26.86 -4.52 9.17
N ARG A 63 -26.85 -4.98 10.43
CA ARG A 63 -27.94 -4.62 11.36
C ARG A 63 -27.87 -3.10 11.59
N ALA A 64 -28.39 -2.35 10.64
CA ALA A 64 -28.59 -0.91 10.75
C ALA A 64 -29.57 -0.63 11.89
N ALA A 65 -29.29 0.38 12.72
CA ALA A 65 -30.38 0.97 13.48
C ALA A 65 -31.41 1.56 12.48
N PRO A 66 -32.72 1.55 12.79
CA PRO A 66 -33.73 2.08 11.87
C PRO A 66 -33.43 3.55 11.52
N GLY A 67 -33.26 3.86 10.24
CA GLY A 67 -33.13 5.24 9.72
C GLY A 67 -31.75 5.65 9.20
N GLU A 68 -30.73 4.78 9.25
CA GLU A 68 -29.41 5.09 8.69
C GLU A 68 -29.31 4.66 7.21
N THR A 69 -29.09 5.63 6.31
CA THR A 69 -28.79 5.40 4.89
C THR A 69 -27.29 5.27 4.69
N PHE A 70 -26.82 4.08 4.29
CA PHE A 70 -25.44 3.91 3.83
C PHE A 70 -25.28 4.43 2.40
N PRO A 71 -24.12 5.03 2.04
CA PRO A 71 -23.82 5.26 0.65
C PRO A 71 -23.78 3.93 -0.09
N ARG A 72 -24.27 3.88 -1.35
CA ARG A 72 -23.99 2.74 -2.23
C ARG A 72 -22.47 2.62 -2.34
N LEU A 73 -21.90 1.59 -1.74
CA LEU A 73 -20.47 1.32 -1.86
C LEU A 73 -20.25 0.78 -3.27
N ASN A 74 -19.53 1.53 -4.11
CA ASN A 74 -18.89 0.98 -5.30
C ASN A 74 -17.67 0.19 -4.82
N VAL A 75 -17.90 -0.94 -4.16
CA VAL A 75 -16.87 -1.89 -3.75
C VAL A 75 -16.76 -2.96 -4.83
N GLY A 76 -15.53 -3.25 -5.22
CA GLY A 76 -15.24 -4.28 -6.19
C GLY A 76 -15.37 -5.69 -5.62
N ASP A 77 -15.35 -6.71 -6.47
CA ASP A 77 -15.59 -8.10 -6.07
C ASP A 77 -14.45 -8.74 -5.26
N SER A 78 -13.32 -8.06 -5.00
CA SER A 78 -12.27 -8.61 -4.12
C SER A 78 -11.87 -7.61 -3.05
N VAL A 79 -11.76 -8.05 -1.79
CA VAL A 79 -11.30 -7.26 -0.64
C VAL A 79 -9.92 -7.70 -0.17
N MET A 80 -9.06 -6.72 0.11
CA MET A 80 -7.73 -6.91 0.69
C MET A 80 -7.59 -6.03 1.94
N LEU A 81 -7.00 -6.57 3.00
CA LEU A 81 -6.66 -5.81 4.20
C LEU A 81 -5.26 -5.24 4.05
N GLU A 82 -5.16 -3.92 3.89
CA GLU A 82 -3.88 -3.23 3.68
C GLU A 82 -3.21 -2.92 5.02
N ALA A 83 -3.98 -2.45 6.00
CA ALA A 83 -3.45 -2.10 7.31
C ALA A 83 -4.52 -2.05 8.40
N VAL A 84 -4.07 -2.15 9.65
CA VAL A 84 -4.89 -1.93 10.85
C VAL A 84 -4.18 -0.94 11.77
N ALA A 85 -4.80 0.20 12.05
CA ALA A 85 -4.26 1.26 12.90
C ALA A 85 -5.39 2.16 13.43
N ASP A 86 -5.17 2.86 14.55
CA ASP A 86 -6.08 3.89 15.07
C ASP A 86 -5.93 5.17 14.23
N LEU A 87 -6.64 5.25 13.10
CA LEU A 87 -6.46 6.28 12.07
C LEU A 87 -7.09 7.62 12.46
N ASP A 88 -8.17 7.61 13.23
CA ASP A 88 -8.83 8.82 13.74
C ASP A 88 -8.43 9.19 15.18
N ARG A 89 -7.58 8.38 15.83
CA ARG A 89 -7.08 8.56 17.20
C ARG A 89 -8.16 8.46 18.27
N ASN A 90 -9.18 7.64 18.06
CA ASN A 90 -10.25 7.40 19.02
C ASN A 90 -9.91 6.29 20.04
N GLY A 91 -8.74 5.66 19.93
CA GLY A 91 -8.28 4.59 20.81
C GLY A 91 -8.71 3.18 20.38
N THR A 92 -9.42 3.06 19.26
CA THR A 92 -9.85 1.78 18.67
C THR A 92 -9.22 1.65 17.28
N PRO A 93 -8.65 0.50 16.91
CA PRO A 93 -8.09 0.34 15.57
C PRO A 93 -9.18 0.40 14.50
N ASP A 94 -8.80 0.95 13.35
CA ASP A 94 -9.54 0.95 12.09
C ASP A 94 -8.83 0.04 11.07
N ALA A 95 -9.57 -0.50 10.11
CA ALA A 95 -9.02 -1.24 8.98
C ALA A 95 -9.02 -0.38 7.71
N LEU A 96 -7.84 -0.24 7.09
CA LEU A 96 -7.73 0.20 5.70
C LEU A 96 -7.83 -1.03 4.80
N ILE A 97 -8.77 -1.01 3.87
CA ILE A 97 -8.96 -2.07 2.89
C ILE A 97 -8.89 -1.52 1.47
N ALA A 98 -8.44 -2.36 0.54
CA ALA A 98 -8.59 -2.14 -0.89
C ALA A 98 -9.72 -3.02 -1.41
N THR A 99 -10.55 -2.46 -2.30
CA THR A 99 -11.51 -3.25 -3.08
C THR A 99 -11.27 -3.07 -4.56
N VAL A 100 -11.31 -4.17 -5.33
CA VAL A 100 -11.01 -4.20 -6.77
C VAL A 100 -12.17 -4.85 -7.50
N ASP A 101 -12.67 -4.23 -8.57
CA ASP A 101 -13.68 -4.84 -9.45
C ASP A 101 -12.96 -5.64 -10.56
N PRO A 102 -12.87 -6.98 -10.44
CA PRO A 102 -12.18 -7.81 -11.42
C PRO A 102 -12.91 -7.87 -12.77
N THR A 103 -14.22 -7.59 -12.81
CA THR A 103 -15.01 -7.60 -14.05
C THR A 103 -14.73 -6.39 -14.95
N ALA A 104 -14.16 -5.33 -14.37
CA ALA A 104 -13.79 -4.11 -15.07
C ALA A 104 -12.33 -4.10 -15.52
N ASN A 105 -11.89 -5.01 -16.40
CA ASN A 105 -10.57 -4.99 -17.08
C ASN A 105 -9.42 -4.43 -16.21
N GLY A 106 -9.23 -5.02 -15.02
CA GLY A 106 -8.25 -4.57 -14.01
C GLY A 106 -8.73 -3.36 -13.22
N GLY A 107 -9.90 -3.42 -12.58
CA GLY A 107 -10.56 -2.28 -11.95
C GLY A 107 -9.63 -1.48 -11.03
N LEU A 108 -9.73 -0.14 -11.11
CA LEU A 108 -9.03 0.79 -10.24
C LEU A 108 -9.35 0.46 -8.78
N PRO A 109 -8.35 0.10 -7.94
CA PRO A 109 -8.59 -0.17 -6.54
C PRO A 109 -9.23 1.04 -5.84
N MET A 110 -10.22 0.75 -5.00
CA MET A 110 -10.87 1.72 -4.12
C MET A 110 -10.43 1.44 -2.69
N TYR A 111 -9.72 2.38 -2.09
CA TYR A 111 -9.28 2.31 -0.71
C TYR A 111 -10.34 2.90 0.22
N THR A 112 -10.80 2.13 1.20
CA THR A 112 -11.77 2.58 2.20
C THR A 112 -11.35 2.20 3.61
N VAL A 113 -11.88 2.93 4.59
CA VAL A 113 -11.66 2.67 6.01
C VAL A 113 -12.92 2.05 6.61
N VAL A 114 -12.72 0.96 7.37
CA VAL A 114 -13.75 0.29 8.14
C VAL A 114 -13.44 0.44 9.63
N THR A 115 -14.34 1.05 10.38
CA THR A 115 -14.22 1.28 11.82
C THR A 115 -15.29 0.49 12.57
N TYR A 116 -14.94 -0.08 13.73
CA TYR A 116 -15.90 -0.65 14.66
C TYR A 116 -15.81 0.09 15.99
N ALA A 117 -16.77 0.98 16.24
CA ALA A 117 -16.82 1.81 17.45
C ALA A 117 -18.24 1.85 18.00
N GLY A 118 -18.37 1.83 19.33
CA GLY A 118 -19.68 1.91 20.00
C GLY A 118 -20.64 0.77 19.63
N GLY A 119 -20.11 -0.41 19.25
CA GLY A 119 -20.92 -1.55 18.83
C GLY A 119 -21.42 -1.50 17.38
N ARG A 120 -20.96 -0.53 16.58
CA ARG A 120 -21.39 -0.34 15.19
C ARG A 120 -20.20 -0.35 14.24
N VAL A 121 -20.42 -0.85 13.02
CA VAL A 121 -19.46 -0.70 11.92
C VAL A 121 -19.79 0.55 11.11
N GLN A 122 -18.77 1.30 10.75
CA GLN A 122 -18.82 2.40 9.79
C GLN A 122 -17.87 2.10 8.65
N VAL A 123 -18.29 2.42 7.42
CA VAL A 123 -17.47 2.27 6.21
C VAL A 123 -17.42 3.63 5.52
N ALA A 124 -16.20 4.14 5.30
CA ALA A 124 -16.00 5.41 4.63
C ALA A 124 -16.31 5.32 3.13
N ALA A 125 -16.59 6.46 2.50
CA ALA A 125 -16.50 6.55 1.05
C ALA A 125 -15.06 6.28 0.60
N GLY A 126 -14.88 5.37 -0.35
CA GLY A 126 -13.57 4.99 -0.83
C GLY A 126 -12.92 6.05 -1.73
N VAL A 127 -11.59 6.03 -1.80
CA VAL A 127 -10.78 6.86 -2.71
C VAL A 127 -10.05 5.96 -3.71
N PRO A 128 -9.98 6.34 -5.00
CA PRO A 128 -9.34 5.51 -6.01
C PRO A 128 -7.80 5.60 -5.95
N GLY A 129 -7.10 4.51 -6.25
CA GLY A 129 -5.65 4.52 -6.43
C GLY A 129 -5.11 3.24 -7.08
N TRP A 130 -4.22 3.38 -8.07
CA TRP A 130 -3.57 2.24 -8.73
C TRP A 130 -2.45 1.62 -7.90
N GLU A 131 -1.72 2.46 -7.17
CA GLU A 131 -0.63 2.04 -6.30
C GLU A 131 -1.18 1.65 -4.93
N THR A 132 -0.52 0.68 -4.29
CA THR A 132 -0.83 0.21 -2.94
C THR A 132 -0.83 1.39 -1.96
N ALA A 133 -1.91 1.51 -1.18
CA ALA A 133 -2.00 2.53 -0.15
C ALA A 133 -1.06 2.18 1.02
N VAL A 134 -0.30 3.15 1.49
CA VAL A 134 0.66 2.96 2.58
C VAL A 134 0.29 3.87 3.75
N LEU A 135 0.34 3.33 4.98
CA LEU A 135 0.21 4.17 6.17
C LEU A 135 1.52 4.88 6.48
N GLU A 136 1.43 6.18 6.74
CA GLU A 136 2.55 6.98 7.20
C GLU A 136 2.10 8.03 8.22
N THR A 137 3.02 8.85 8.70
CA THR A 137 2.73 9.89 9.69
C THR A 137 2.97 11.28 9.11
N LEU A 138 1.96 12.15 9.20
CA LEU A 138 2.06 13.57 8.90
C LEU A 138 1.79 14.38 10.17
N ALA A 139 2.79 15.15 10.62
CA ALA A 139 2.71 15.96 11.84
C ALA A 139 2.21 15.18 13.08
N GLY A 140 2.68 13.93 13.24
CA GLY A 140 2.29 13.06 14.35
C GLY A 140 0.90 12.42 14.24
N ARG A 141 0.23 12.54 13.08
CA ARG A 141 -1.05 11.88 12.79
C ARG A 141 -0.89 10.81 11.71
N PRO A 142 -1.53 9.64 11.85
CA PRO A 142 -1.54 8.66 10.78
C PRO A 142 -2.31 9.21 9.56
N VAL A 143 -1.78 8.95 8.38
CA VAL A 143 -2.39 9.27 7.10
C VAL A 143 -2.18 8.12 6.12
N ILE A 144 -3.09 8.02 5.16
CA ILE A 144 -3.04 7.03 4.09
C ILE A 144 -2.44 7.71 2.87
N ARG A 145 -1.30 7.24 2.40
CA ARG A 145 -0.63 7.77 1.22
C ARG A 145 -0.93 6.89 0.01
N ILE A 146 -1.38 7.52 -1.06
CA ILE A 146 -1.60 6.90 -2.37
C ILE A 146 -0.76 7.64 -3.40
N ARG A 147 0.01 6.90 -4.20
CA ARG A 147 0.84 7.46 -5.28
C ARG A 147 0.07 7.47 -6.60
N HIS A 148 0.24 8.55 -7.35
CA HIS A 148 -0.32 8.80 -8.67
C HIS A 148 0.85 9.06 -9.63
N GLU A 149 1.55 7.99 -10.03
CA GLU A 149 2.80 8.07 -10.81
C GLU A 149 2.65 8.87 -12.11
N ALA A 150 1.53 8.67 -12.84
CA ALA A 150 1.25 9.42 -14.07
C ALA A 150 1.15 10.94 -13.86
N GLU A 151 0.80 11.38 -12.65
CA GLU A 151 0.71 12.80 -12.26
C GLU A 151 2.00 13.29 -11.57
N GLY A 152 2.98 12.41 -11.31
CA GLY A 152 4.17 12.72 -10.51
C GLY A 152 3.82 13.17 -9.09
N ALA A 153 2.68 12.73 -8.56
CA ALA A 153 2.12 13.24 -7.31
C ALA A 153 1.69 12.11 -6.37
N GLN A 154 1.68 12.39 -5.08
CA GLN A 154 1.10 11.53 -4.05
C GLN A 154 0.14 12.33 -3.18
N VAL A 155 -0.96 11.69 -2.79
CA VAL A 155 -2.01 12.30 -1.97
C VAL A 155 -2.04 11.59 -0.63
N LEU A 156 -2.03 12.39 0.43
CA LEU A 156 -2.10 11.93 1.81
C LEU A 156 -3.52 12.19 2.30
N TYR A 157 -4.21 11.15 2.74
CA TYR A 157 -5.57 11.21 3.26
C TYR A 157 -5.58 11.03 4.77
N ALA A 158 -6.25 11.94 5.47
CA ALA A 158 -6.59 11.76 6.87
C ALA A 158 -8.00 11.16 6.99
N TYR A 159 -8.14 10.20 7.89
CA TYR A 159 -9.42 9.66 8.30
C TYR A 159 -9.92 10.35 9.56
N GLN A 160 -11.17 10.80 9.56
CA GLN A 160 -11.81 11.36 10.74
C GLN A 160 -13.32 11.18 10.67
N GLY A 161 -13.90 10.46 11.64
CA GLY A 161 -15.35 10.35 11.82
C GLY A 161 -16.07 9.80 10.58
N GLY A 162 -15.60 8.70 10.01
CA GLY A 162 -16.23 8.06 8.85
C GLY A 162 -15.88 8.67 7.49
N LYS A 163 -14.95 9.63 7.43
CA LYS A 163 -14.60 10.33 6.19
C LYS A 163 -13.10 10.35 5.94
N LEU A 164 -12.72 10.04 4.69
CA LEU A 164 -11.40 10.34 4.15
C LEU A 164 -11.37 11.76 3.56
N SER A 165 -10.34 12.52 3.93
CA SER A 165 -10.13 13.89 3.43
C SER A 165 -8.68 14.10 3.07
N VAL A 166 -8.42 14.89 2.02
CA VAL A 166 -7.05 15.21 1.60
C VAL A 166 -6.38 16.05 2.69
N ALA A 167 -5.34 15.51 3.31
CA ALA A 167 -4.50 16.19 4.27
C ALA A 167 -3.35 16.94 3.58
N ALA A 168 -2.76 16.34 2.53
CA ALA A 168 -1.72 16.96 1.73
C ALA A 168 -1.65 16.36 0.32
N LYS A 169 -1.07 17.14 -0.61
CA LYS A 169 -0.60 16.67 -1.91
C LYS A 169 0.88 17.00 -2.02
N GLN A 170 1.66 16.05 -2.50
CA GLN A 170 3.11 16.19 -2.60
C GLN A 170 3.58 15.72 -3.97
N THR A 171 4.67 16.29 -4.47
CA THR A 171 5.37 15.76 -5.64
C THR A 171 6.17 14.52 -5.22
N ILE A 172 6.14 13.48 -6.06
CA ILE A 172 6.99 12.31 -5.87
C ILE A 172 8.42 12.69 -6.27
N PRO A 173 9.42 12.56 -5.38
CA PRO A 173 10.81 12.80 -5.74
C PRO A 173 11.27 11.80 -6.80
N GLU A 174 11.90 12.30 -7.87
CA GLU A 174 12.37 11.45 -8.96
C GLU A 174 13.86 11.18 -8.88
N LEU A 175 14.24 9.95 -9.23
CA LEU A 175 15.64 9.60 -9.45
C LEU A 175 16.14 10.24 -10.75
N PHE A 176 17.32 10.85 -10.70
CA PHE A 176 17.97 11.38 -11.89
C PHE A 176 18.37 10.24 -12.84
N ALA A 177 17.92 10.31 -14.09
CA ALA A 177 18.15 9.29 -15.10
C ALA A 177 18.35 9.91 -16.49
N GLN A 178 19.30 9.39 -17.26
CA GLN A 178 19.61 9.87 -18.60
C GLN A 178 20.17 8.73 -19.49
N PRO A 179 19.60 8.48 -20.70
CA PRO A 179 18.38 9.10 -21.22
C PRO A 179 17.14 8.68 -20.41
N SER A 180 16.07 9.47 -20.52
CA SER A 180 14.77 9.17 -19.92
C SER A 180 13.66 9.54 -20.90
N VAL A 181 12.56 8.81 -20.83
CA VAL A 181 11.36 8.98 -21.67
C VAL A 181 10.09 8.88 -20.83
N ARG A 182 9.11 9.72 -21.13
CA ARG A 182 7.80 9.82 -20.48
C ARG A 182 6.68 9.74 -21.49
N GLY A 183 5.45 9.51 -21.01
CA GLY A 183 4.26 9.53 -21.87
C GLY A 183 4.07 10.86 -22.59
N ALA A 184 4.34 11.97 -21.91
CA ALA A 184 4.27 13.33 -22.48
C ALA A 184 5.28 13.59 -23.60
N ASP A 185 6.33 12.77 -23.73
CA ASP A 185 7.27 12.90 -24.82
C ASP A 185 6.68 12.39 -26.14
N PHE A 186 5.63 11.57 -26.12
CA PHE A 186 5.00 11.01 -27.31
C PHE A 186 3.85 11.89 -27.80
N ARG A 187 3.82 12.14 -29.11
CA ARG A 187 2.67 12.73 -29.81
C ARG A 187 1.64 11.64 -30.17
N GLN A 188 0.42 12.06 -30.48
CA GLN A 188 -0.70 11.14 -30.78
C GLN A 188 -0.42 10.20 -31.98
N ASP A 189 0.50 10.61 -32.86
CA ASP A 189 0.98 9.92 -34.06
C ASP A 189 2.40 9.36 -33.94
N ASP A 190 3.08 9.56 -32.79
CA ASP A 190 4.44 9.06 -32.59
C ASP A 190 4.44 7.52 -32.56
N ARG A 191 5.35 6.94 -33.36
CA ARG A 191 5.73 5.53 -33.26
C ARG A 191 6.71 5.32 -32.11
N ASP A 192 7.13 4.07 -31.92
CA ASP A 192 8.12 3.68 -30.92
C ASP A 192 9.37 4.59 -30.96
N ARG A 193 9.84 4.99 -29.77
CA ARG A 193 11.13 5.66 -29.57
C ARG A 193 12.19 4.60 -29.30
N VAL A 194 13.22 4.58 -30.14
CA VAL A 194 14.34 3.64 -30.02
C VAL A 194 15.57 4.37 -29.50
N PHE A 195 16.11 3.89 -28.39
CA PHE A 195 17.35 4.35 -27.80
C PHE A 195 18.39 3.24 -27.88
N ARG A 196 19.60 3.55 -28.34
CA ARG A 196 20.74 2.64 -28.22
C ARG A 196 21.58 3.08 -27.03
N VAL A 197 21.71 2.21 -26.04
CA VAL A 197 22.41 2.51 -24.79
C VAL A 197 23.31 1.33 -24.44
N ASN A 198 24.55 1.62 -24.07
CA ASN A 198 25.46 0.60 -23.54
C ASN A 198 25.17 0.41 -22.04
N LEU A 199 24.34 -0.58 -21.73
CA LEU A 199 23.96 -0.93 -20.37
C LEU A 199 25.02 -1.83 -19.72
N GLY A 200 25.52 -2.84 -20.43
CA GLY A 200 26.48 -3.82 -19.89
C GLY A 200 27.94 -3.39 -19.84
N GLY A 201 28.28 -2.24 -20.44
CA GLY A 201 29.68 -1.80 -20.61
C GLY A 201 30.45 -2.56 -21.70
N SER A 202 29.78 -3.41 -22.49
CA SER A 202 30.40 -4.13 -23.62
C SER A 202 30.55 -3.20 -24.84
N SER A 203 31.32 -3.58 -25.87
CA SER A 203 31.43 -2.76 -27.09
C SER A 203 30.13 -2.73 -27.93
N ALA A 204 29.19 -3.65 -27.66
CA ALA A 204 27.91 -3.70 -28.34
C ALA A 204 26.81 -3.14 -27.42
N ALA A 205 26.19 -2.03 -27.84
CA ALA A 205 25.12 -1.40 -27.08
C ALA A 205 23.82 -2.22 -27.15
N GLU A 206 23.12 -2.32 -26.03
CA GLU A 206 21.74 -2.78 -25.98
C GLU A 206 20.80 -1.77 -26.66
N THR A 207 19.65 -2.26 -27.12
CA THR A 207 18.59 -1.43 -27.69
C THR A 207 17.41 -1.39 -26.73
N MET A 208 17.03 -0.20 -26.30
CA MET A 208 15.84 0.07 -25.51
C MET A 208 14.78 0.69 -26.42
N THR A 209 13.65 0.01 -26.61
CA THR A 209 12.54 0.46 -27.45
C THR A 209 11.35 0.77 -26.57
N CYS A 210 10.82 1.98 -26.69
CA CYS A 210 9.75 2.49 -25.85
C CYS A 210 8.55 2.95 -26.68
N ALA A 211 7.34 2.60 -26.25
CA ALA A 211 6.10 2.96 -26.92
C ALA A 211 5.10 3.56 -25.91
N TYR A 212 4.30 4.53 -26.37
CA TYR A 212 3.20 5.05 -25.58
C TYR A 212 2.02 4.07 -25.54
N TRP A 213 1.51 3.82 -24.34
CA TRP A 213 0.35 2.98 -24.10
C TRP A 213 -0.86 3.86 -23.80
N SER A 214 -1.51 4.30 -24.87
CA SER A 214 -2.63 5.26 -24.82
C SER A 214 -3.77 4.86 -23.89
N ARG A 215 -4.04 3.55 -23.75
CA ARG A 215 -5.09 3.03 -22.85
C ARG A 215 -4.90 3.47 -21.40
N TRP A 216 -3.66 3.54 -20.93
CA TRP A 216 -3.35 3.87 -19.53
C TRP A 216 -2.52 5.14 -19.37
N ALA A 217 -2.26 5.85 -20.48
CA ALA A 217 -1.37 7.00 -20.52
C ALA A 217 0.04 6.73 -19.93
N MET A 218 0.54 5.51 -20.12
CA MET A 218 1.86 5.07 -19.65
C MET A 218 2.83 4.85 -20.81
N VAL A 219 4.12 4.66 -20.53
CA VAL A 219 5.14 4.18 -21.47
C VAL A 219 5.44 2.73 -21.18
N ARG A 220 5.60 1.92 -22.23
CA ARG A 220 6.15 0.56 -22.13
C ARG A 220 7.50 0.54 -22.80
N CYS A 221 8.51 -0.01 -22.15
CA CYS A 221 9.86 -0.13 -22.71
C CYS A 221 10.34 -1.57 -22.62
N GLY A 222 10.88 -2.07 -23.73
CA GLY A 222 11.62 -3.33 -23.78
C GLY A 222 13.11 -3.08 -24.02
N VAL A 223 13.96 -3.98 -23.54
CA VAL A 223 15.41 -3.97 -23.76
C VAL A 223 15.82 -5.27 -24.43
N GLN A 224 16.63 -5.16 -25.48
CA GLN A 224 17.25 -6.29 -26.17
C GLN A 224 18.77 -6.12 -26.22
N ASP A 225 19.50 -7.23 -26.14
CA ASP A 225 20.93 -7.23 -26.44
C ASP A 225 21.20 -7.17 -27.94
N ALA A 226 22.48 -7.06 -28.32
CA ALA A 226 22.89 -6.96 -29.72
C ALA A 226 22.57 -8.22 -30.55
N GLN A 227 22.28 -9.35 -29.89
CA GLN A 227 21.87 -10.60 -30.51
C GLN A 227 20.34 -10.74 -30.58
N GLY A 228 19.59 -9.73 -30.11
CA GLY A 228 18.14 -9.70 -30.12
C GLY A 228 17.48 -10.47 -28.96
N ARG A 229 18.24 -10.89 -27.94
CA ARG A 229 17.62 -11.53 -26.77
C ARG A 229 16.94 -10.47 -25.90
N THR A 230 15.71 -10.73 -25.50
CA THR A 230 14.95 -9.86 -24.60
C THR A 230 15.52 -9.88 -23.19
N LEU A 231 16.03 -8.73 -22.75
CA LEU A 231 16.54 -8.47 -21.41
C LEU A 231 15.50 -7.84 -20.49
N LEU A 232 14.56 -7.08 -21.06
CA LEU A 232 13.36 -6.54 -20.39
C LEU A 232 12.21 -6.63 -21.41
N PRO A 233 11.11 -7.35 -21.11
CA PRO A 233 9.92 -7.31 -21.96
C PRO A 233 9.23 -5.94 -21.90
N ASP A 234 8.48 -5.59 -22.95
CA ASP A 234 7.72 -4.34 -23.08
C ASP A 234 6.27 -4.48 -22.57
N ASP A 235 6.06 -5.31 -21.54
CA ASP A 235 4.76 -5.67 -20.99
C ASP A 235 4.37 -4.86 -19.73
N VAL A 236 5.32 -4.12 -19.15
CA VAL A 236 5.06 -3.23 -18.00
C VAL A 236 4.93 -1.78 -18.44
N GLY A 237 3.81 -1.16 -18.04
CA GLY A 237 3.59 0.28 -18.17
C GLY A 237 4.14 1.05 -16.98
N CYS A 238 4.94 2.08 -17.27
CA CYS A 238 5.44 3.05 -16.30
C CYS A 238 5.16 4.47 -16.81
N SER A 239 4.95 5.43 -15.92
CA SER A 239 4.84 6.85 -16.27
C SER A 239 6.12 7.39 -16.93
N ARG A 240 7.26 6.77 -16.61
CA ARG A 240 8.59 7.07 -17.12
C ARG A 240 9.46 5.83 -17.16
N PHE A 241 10.37 5.79 -18.13
CA PHE A 241 11.56 4.94 -18.09
C PHE A 241 12.83 5.78 -18.19
N GLY A 242 13.92 5.34 -17.60
CA GLY A 242 15.22 5.99 -17.76
C GLY A 242 16.39 5.13 -17.33
N VAL A 243 17.60 5.55 -17.71
CA VAL A 243 18.85 4.86 -17.36
C VAL A 243 19.52 5.59 -16.20
N LEU A 244 19.78 4.87 -15.11
CA LEU A 244 20.46 5.40 -13.94
C LEU A 244 21.98 5.29 -14.10
N SER A 245 22.72 6.08 -13.32
CA SER A 245 24.19 5.99 -13.27
C SER A 245 24.69 4.82 -12.41
N THR A 246 23.84 4.24 -11.58
CA THR A 246 24.15 3.08 -10.74
C THR A 246 24.21 1.79 -11.56
N ARG A 247 24.87 0.77 -11.00
CA ARG A 247 25.02 -0.53 -11.67
C ARG A 247 24.73 -1.68 -10.72
N THR A 248 24.12 -2.74 -11.27
CA THR A 248 23.98 -4.04 -10.63
C THR A 248 24.62 -5.12 -11.51
N HIS A 249 25.57 -5.88 -10.96
CA HIS A 249 26.30 -6.95 -11.68
C HIS A 249 26.87 -6.50 -13.04
N GLY A 250 27.42 -5.28 -13.10
CA GLY A 250 28.05 -4.73 -14.30
C GLY A 250 27.10 -4.04 -15.28
N TYR A 251 25.78 -4.15 -15.12
CA TYR A 251 24.80 -3.47 -15.96
C TYR A 251 24.29 -2.19 -15.30
N LEU A 252 24.08 -1.13 -16.09
CA LEU A 252 23.39 0.09 -15.62
C LEU A 252 21.97 -0.24 -15.16
N ASP A 253 21.57 0.28 -14.00
CA ASP A 253 20.20 0.13 -13.54
C ASP A 253 19.26 1.01 -14.38
N LEU A 254 17.99 0.60 -14.44
CA LEU A 254 16.94 1.42 -15.04
C LEU A 254 16.02 1.95 -13.94
N VAL A 255 15.25 2.98 -14.25
CA VAL A 255 14.15 3.46 -13.41
C VAL A 255 12.84 3.33 -14.19
N CYS A 256 11.82 2.81 -13.51
CA CYS A 256 10.42 2.86 -13.88
C CYS A 256 9.74 3.87 -12.95
N ASP A 257 8.82 4.66 -13.48
CA ASP A 257 8.15 5.74 -12.76
C ASP A 257 9.13 6.78 -12.19
N ALA A 258 8.84 7.33 -11.01
CA ALA A 258 9.70 8.28 -10.35
C ALA A 258 10.97 7.62 -9.78
N ASP A 259 10.84 6.47 -9.10
CA ASP A 259 11.87 5.92 -8.23
C ASP A 259 11.97 4.37 -8.19
N LYS A 260 11.19 3.63 -8.99
CA LYS A 260 11.25 2.16 -8.99
C LYS A 260 12.48 1.68 -9.76
N VAL A 261 13.52 1.28 -9.03
CA VAL A 261 14.80 0.83 -9.62
C VAL A 261 14.68 -0.59 -10.17
N VAL A 262 14.78 -0.72 -11.49
CA VAL A 262 14.79 -1.99 -12.20
C VAL A 262 16.22 -2.48 -12.33
N ARG A 263 16.51 -3.65 -11.74
CA ARG A 263 17.88 -4.15 -11.59
C ARG A 263 18.14 -5.39 -12.42
N TRP A 264 19.38 -5.54 -12.87
CA TRP A 264 19.85 -6.74 -13.55
C TRP A 264 20.11 -7.88 -12.55
N ASN A 265 19.50 -9.04 -12.77
CA ASN A 265 19.65 -10.20 -11.87
C ASN A 265 20.71 -11.21 -12.34
N GLY A 266 21.47 -10.92 -13.39
CA GLY A 266 22.40 -11.85 -14.04
C GLY A 266 21.88 -12.43 -15.36
N ALA A 267 20.57 -12.35 -15.63
CA ALA A 267 19.96 -12.86 -16.85
C ALA A 267 18.96 -11.89 -17.51
N ARG A 268 18.24 -11.10 -16.71
CA ARG A 268 17.26 -10.11 -17.17
C ARG A 268 17.13 -8.96 -16.17
N TYR A 269 16.51 -7.87 -16.61
CA TYR A 269 16.03 -6.81 -15.74
C TYR A 269 14.77 -7.27 -14.99
N VAL A 270 14.72 -6.93 -13.70
CA VAL A 270 13.62 -7.28 -12.80
C VAL A 270 13.14 -6.01 -12.12
N LEU A 271 11.84 -5.76 -12.20
CA LEU A 271 11.20 -4.69 -11.44
C LEU A 271 11.08 -5.12 -9.96
N PRO A 272 11.18 -4.17 -9.01
CA PRO A 272 10.87 -4.47 -7.62
C PRO A 272 9.41 -4.89 -7.49
N ASP A 273 9.11 -5.77 -6.53
CA ASP A 273 7.74 -6.10 -6.17
C ASP A 273 6.98 -4.82 -5.78
N ARG A 274 5.69 -4.76 -6.12
CA ARG A 274 4.80 -3.63 -5.82
C ARG A 274 4.41 -3.59 -4.35
#